data_AF-A0A3D0LFJ9-F1
#
_entry.id   AF-A0A3D0LFJ9-F1
#
_cell.length_a   1.000
_cell.length_b   1.000
_cell.length_c   1.000
_cell.angle_alpha   90.00
_cell.angle_beta   90.00
_cell.angle_gamma   90.00
#
_symmetry.space_group_name_H-M   'P 1'
#
loop_
_entity.id
_entity.type
_entity.pdbx_description
1 polymer ?
#
loop_
_entity_poly.entity_id
_entity_poly.type
_entity_poly.pdbx_seq_one_letter_code
_entity_poly.pdbx_strand_id
1 'polypeptide(L)'
;MLFSDAKDYYFEHMGDGYYMFLDETKKYEEFKAMQIPDNIRAEWDEEMLNDLFEHLHDEPSDVWAKHGRILKVLQRGHCDYVKWGKKLLDEMDGFDYLDKKNKILIIENMGGRDRYLKAGGAFLIITKTPYAKRLDEIMQYFMDFYVTEDDYIKEPGWDDIRDRYNRAVLRYNRVYRKWTERPGDEVYRGEE
;
A
#
# COMPACT_ATOMS: atom_id res chain seq x y z
N MET A 1 23.60 11.53 15.54
CA MET A 1 22.98 11.68 14.21
C MET A 1 22.71 13.16 13.86
N LEU A 2 23.07 13.61 12.66
CA LEU A 2 22.63 14.91 12.11
C LEU A 2 21.23 14.81 11.49
N PHE A 3 20.56 15.94 11.24
CA PHE A 3 19.22 15.96 10.65
C PHE A 3 19.17 15.36 9.22
N SER A 4 20.20 15.60 8.40
CA SER A 4 20.34 14.97 7.09
C SER A 4 20.45 13.45 7.20
N ASP A 5 21.33 12.97 8.09
CA ASP A 5 21.54 11.54 8.30
C ASP A 5 20.27 10.84 8.79
N ALA A 6 19.46 11.54 9.59
CA ALA A 6 18.18 11.05 10.07
C ALA A 6 17.15 10.90 8.94
N LYS A 7 17.12 11.86 8.01
CA LYS A 7 16.29 11.79 6.81
C LYS A 7 16.73 10.63 5.92
N ASP A 8 18.02 10.51 5.63
CA ASP A 8 18.55 9.44 4.77
C ASP A 8 18.23 8.06 5.38
N TYR A 9 18.44 7.91 6.68
CA TYR A 9 18.10 6.68 7.40
C TYR A 9 16.59 6.40 7.42
N TYR A 10 15.75 7.44 7.53
CA TYR A 10 14.31 7.31 7.39
C TYR A 10 13.94 6.79 6.00
N PHE A 11 14.49 7.37 4.93
CA PHE A 11 14.19 6.98 3.56
C PHE A 11 14.71 5.57 3.23
N GLU A 12 15.91 5.22 3.69
CA GLU A 12 16.53 3.90 3.50
C GLU A 12 15.62 2.76 4.00
N HIS A 13 15.05 2.92 5.19
CA HIS A 13 14.11 1.94 5.76
C HIS A 13 12.65 2.27 5.46
N MET A 14 12.43 3.16 4.48
CA MET A 14 11.13 3.68 4.10
C MET A 14 10.35 4.33 5.23
N GLY A 15 10.88 4.56 6.43
CA GLY A 15 10.17 5.06 7.62
C GLY A 15 9.56 3.96 8.50
N ASP A 16 9.91 2.69 8.28
CA ASP A 16 9.45 1.56 9.10
C ASP A 16 10.37 1.36 10.32
N GLY A 17 9.90 1.82 11.48
CA GLY A 17 10.65 1.73 12.73
C GLY A 17 11.05 0.31 13.15
N TYR A 18 10.31 -0.72 12.73
CA TYR A 18 10.68 -2.11 13.02
C TYR A 18 11.91 -2.53 12.20
N TYR A 19 11.94 -2.22 10.91
CA TYR A 19 13.11 -2.51 10.07
C TYR A 19 14.32 -1.67 10.46
N MET A 20 14.12 -0.38 10.76
CA MET A 20 15.19 0.47 11.29
C MET A 20 15.85 -0.16 12.53
N PHE A 21 15.05 -0.63 13.49
CA PHE A 21 15.55 -1.26 14.70
C PHE A 21 16.31 -2.58 14.46
N LEU A 22 15.77 -3.44 13.57
CA LEU A 22 16.36 -4.74 13.28
C LEU A 22 17.69 -4.62 12.52
N ASP A 23 17.77 -3.69 11.58
CA ASP A 23 18.96 -3.54 10.73
C ASP A 23 20.07 -2.81 11.49
N GLU A 24 19.75 -1.73 12.21
CA GLU A 24 20.74 -0.90 12.90
C GLU A 24 20.24 -0.36 14.26
N THR A 25 20.14 -1.23 15.28
CA THR A 25 19.60 -0.87 16.60
C THR A 25 20.19 0.41 17.20
N LYS A 26 21.51 0.63 17.12
CA LYS A 26 22.16 1.84 17.67
C LYS A 26 21.74 3.11 16.94
N LYS A 27 21.69 3.07 15.60
CA LYS A 27 21.30 4.20 14.74
C LYS A 27 19.81 4.51 14.91
N TYR A 28 18.97 3.49 15.13
CA TYR A 28 17.58 3.65 15.51
C TYR A 28 17.40 4.37 16.85
N GLU A 29 18.15 4.01 17.90
CA GLU A 29 18.07 4.73 19.18
C GLU A 29 18.53 6.19 19.04
N GLU A 30 19.57 6.47 18.24
CA GLU A 30 19.97 7.85 17.92
C GLU A 30 18.87 8.61 17.18
N PHE A 31 18.25 8.00 16.16
CA PHE A 31 17.13 8.57 15.41
C PHE A 31 15.93 8.88 16.32
N LYS A 32 15.57 7.93 17.20
CA LYS A 32 14.47 8.09 18.17
C LYS A 32 14.75 9.22 19.17
N ALA A 33 16.00 9.35 19.62
CA ALA A 33 16.42 10.41 20.54
C ALA A 33 16.31 11.81 19.93
N MET A 34 16.31 11.93 18.59
CA MET A 34 16.09 13.23 17.93
C MET A 34 14.67 13.77 18.06
N GLN A 35 13.70 12.93 18.47
CA GLN A 35 12.30 13.33 18.69
C GLN A 35 11.72 14.12 17.51
N ILE A 36 11.96 13.64 16.29
CA ILE A 36 11.55 14.32 15.06
C ILE A 36 10.02 14.51 15.07
N PRO A 37 9.54 15.76 14.99
CA PRO A 37 8.11 16.07 15.03
C PRO A 37 7.32 15.42 13.88
N ASP A 38 6.04 15.13 14.12
CA ASP A 38 5.17 14.49 13.12
C ASP A 38 4.97 15.33 11.86
N ASN A 39 5.02 16.67 11.94
CA ASN A 39 4.93 17.52 10.75
C ASN A 39 6.14 17.37 9.83
N ILE A 40 7.33 17.13 10.39
CA ILE A 40 8.55 16.86 9.61
C ILE A 40 8.48 15.47 8.98
N ARG A 41 7.97 14.47 9.70
CA ARG A 41 7.73 13.14 9.14
C ARG A 41 6.69 13.18 8.02
N ALA A 42 5.67 14.01 8.16
CA ALA A 42 4.69 14.25 7.10
C ALA A 42 5.35 14.82 5.83
N GLU A 43 6.24 15.80 5.96
CA GLU A 43 7.01 16.33 4.82
C GLU A 43 7.85 15.24 4.15
N TRP A 44 8.50 14.38 4.93
CA TRP A 44 9.30 13.26 4.40
C TRP A 44 8.45 12.19 3.72
N ASP A 45 7.30 11.83 4.29
CA ASP A 45 6.36 10.90 3.66
C ASP A 45 5.78 11.50 2.35
N GLU A 46 5.49 12.80 2.30
CA GLU A 46 5.06 13.49 1.07
C GLU A 46 6.16 13.45 -0.01
N GLU A 47 7.42 13.69 0.35
CA GLU A 47 8.56 13.56 -0.56
C GLU A 47 8.70 12.12 -1.09
N MET A 48 8.61 11.13 -0.20
CA MET A 48 8.69 9.71 -0.56
C MET A 48 7.55 9.28 -1.48
N LEU A 49 6.32 9.78 -1.25
CA LEU A 49 5.20 9.53 -2.14
C LEU A 49 5.41 10.17 -3.51
N ASN A 50 5.91 11.41 -3.57
CA ASN A 50 6.21 12.05 -4.86
C ASN A 50 7.17 11.20 -5.69
N ASP A 51 8.30 10.77 -5.10
CA ASP A 51 9.29 9.91 -5.75
C ASP A 51 8.70 8.58 -6.21
N LEU A 52 7.97 7.88 -5.33
CA LEU A 52 7.34 6.60 -5.66
C LEU A 52 6.34 6.70 -6.81
N PHE A 53 5.57 7.80 -6.88
CA PHE A 53 4.62 8.01 -7.95
C PHE A 53 5.29 8.45 -9.26
N GLU A 54 6.33 9.29 -9.19
CA GLU A 54 7.11 9.69 -10.36
C GLU A 54 7.74 8.49 -11.07
N HIS A 55 8.26 7.53 -10.28
CA HIS A 55 8.92 6.33 -10.77
C HIS A 55 8.02 5.09 -10.83
N LEU A 56 6.70 5.24 -10.63
CA LEU A 56 5.76 4.12 -10.52
C LEU A 56 5.79 3.22 -11.77
N HIS A 57 5.93 3.84 -12.94
CA HIS A 57 5.81 3.19 -14.25
C HIS A 57 7.15 2.87 -14.93
N ASP A 58 8.28 3.23 -14.31
CA ASP A 58 9.62 3.04 -14.91
C ASP A 58 9.92 1.58 -15.24
N GLU A 59 9.45 0.68 -14.38
CA GLU A 59 9.65 -0.76 -14.55
C GLU A 59 8.32 -1.51 -14.33
N PRO A 60 7.64 -1.97 -15.40
CA PRO A 60 6.38 -2.70 -15.32
C PRO A 60 6.38 -3.91 -14.38
N SER A 61 7.50 -4.63 -14.28
CA SER A 61 7.67 -5.79 -13.39
C SER A 61 7.64 -5.45 -11.90
N ASP A 62 7.85 -4.18 -11.54
CA ASP A 62 7.98 -3.71 -10.16
C ASP A 62 6.84 -2.77 -9.71
N VAL A 63 5.91 -2.45 -10.61
CA VAL A 63 4.75 -1.57 -10.33
C VAL A 63 3.99 -2.04 -9.09
N TRP A 64 3.81 -3.36 -8.94
CA TRP A 64 3.13 -3.92 -7.77
C TRP A 64 3.85 -3.64 -6.45
N ALA A 65 5.19 -3.63 -6.46
CA ALA A 65 5.98 -3.43 -5.26
C ALA A 65 5.98 -1.95 -4.88
N LYS A 66 6.14 -1.05 -5.87
CA LYS A 66 6.00 0.40 -5.68
C LYS A 66 4.60 0.76 -5.18
N HIS A 67 3.55 0.21 -5.77
CA HIS A 67 2.18 0.34 -5.27
C HIS A 67 2.04 -0.13 -3.81
N GLY A 68 2.65 -1.27 -3.45
CA GLY A 68 2.67 -1.74 -2.07
C GLY A 68 3.39 -0.79 -1.11
N ARG A 69 4.51 -0.19 -1.54
CA ARG A 69 5.25 0.83 -0.78
C ARG A 69 4.43 2.11 -0.59
N ILE A 70 3.77 2.60 -1.64
CA ILE A 70 2.85 3.75 -1.57
C ILE A 70 1.80 3.53 -0.48
N LEU A 71 1.14 2.37 -0.48
CA LEU A 71 0.15 2.04 0.55
C LEU A 71 0.74 2.03 1.96
N LYS A 72 1.96 1.49 2.15
CA LYS A 72 2.64 1.49 3.45
C LYS A 72 2.92 2.90 3.96
N VAL A 73 3.38 3.80 3.08
CA VAL A 73 3.63 5.20 3.45
C VAL A 73 2.32 5.87 3.84
N LEU A 74 1.28 5.74 3.02
CA LEU A 74 -0.03 6.33 3.30
C LEU A 74 -0.66 5.82 4.61
N GLN A 75 -0.44 4.55 4.97
CA GLN A 75 -0.95 3.95 6.21
C GLN A 75 -0.37 4.58 7.49
N ARG A 76 0.76 5.30 7.43
CA ARG A 76 1.33 5.98 8.61
C ARG A 76 0.47 7.13 9.09
N GLY A 77 -0.30 7.73 8.19
CA GLY A 77 -1.27 8.75 8.50
C GLY A 77 -0.72 10.14 8.76
N HIS A 78 0.46 10.43 8.23
CA HIS A 78 1.03 11.77 8.22
C HIS A 78 0.67 12.57 6.95
N CYS A 79 0.13 11.92 5.91
CA CYS A 79 -0.11 12.51 4.58
C CYS A 79 -1.56 12.96 4.35
N ASP A 80 -1.77 13.77 3.31
CA ASP A 80 -3.11 14.08 2.80
C ASP A 80 -3.72 12.88 2.06
N TYR A 81 -4.54 12.11 2.77
CA TYR A 81 -5.23 10.93 2.22
C TYR A 81 -6.11 11.25 1.00
N VAL A 82 -6.71 12.44 0.91
CA VAL A 82 -7.61 12.78 -0.18
C VAL A 82 -6.81 13.05 -1.45
N LYS A 83 -5.73 13.82 -1.34
CA LYS A 83 -4.79 14.07 -2.45
C LYS A 83 -4.20 12.77 -2.98
N TRP A 84 -3.58 11.98 -2.11
CA TRP A 84 -2.86 10.78 -2.54
C TRP A 84 -3.75 9.60 -2.85
N GLY A 85 -4.88 9.47 -2.15
CA GLY A 85 -5.89 8.47 -2.49
C GLY A 85 -6.47 8.70 -3.88
N LYS A 86 -6.71 9.97 -4.25
CA LYS A 86 -7.10 10.31 -5.63
C LYS A 86 -6.02 9.92 -6.63
N LYS A 87 -4.77 10.32 -6.40
CA LYS A 87 -3.65 10.01 -7.31
C LYS A 87 -3.47 8.51 -7.47
N LEU A 88 -3.53 7.73 -6.38
CA LEU A 88 -3.47 6.27 -6.44
C LEU A 88 -4.54 5.69 -7.37
N LEU A 89 -5.79 6.15 -7.25
CA LEU A 89 -6.87 5.70 -8.14
C LEU A 89 -6.66 6.15 -9.59
N ASP A 90 -6.16 7.38 -9.80
CA ASP A 90 -5.82 7.90 -11.14
C ASP A 90 -4.75 7.02 -11.83
N GLU A 91 -3.72 6.56 -11.10
CA GLU A 91 -2.71 5.65 -11.67
C GLU A 91 -3.27 4.24 -11.93
N MET A 92 -4.12 3.74 -11.02
CA MET A 92 -4.72 2.41 -11.16
C MET A 92 -5.63 2.29 -12.40
N ASP A 93 -6.30 3.38 -12.80
CA ASP A 93 -7.05 3.46 -14.05
C ASP A 93 -6.15 3.18 -15.29
N GLY A 94 -4.83 3.39 -15.17
CA GLY A 94 -3.86 3.18 -16.25
C GLY A 94 -3.16 1.80 -16.24
N PHE A 95 -3.50 0.89 -15.33
CA PHE A 95 -2.75 -0.37 -15.13
C PHE A 95 -3.11 -1.52 -16.10
N ASP A 96 -3.80 -1.24 -17.20
CA ASP A 96 -4.23 -2.26 -18.15
C ASP A 96 -3.10 -3.06 -18.79
N TYR A 97 -1.93 -2.42 -18.94
CA TYR A 97 -0.72 -2.99 -19.53
C TYR A 97 -0.04 -4.05 -18.65
N LEU A 98 -0.40 -4.16 -17.36
CA LEU A 98 0.23 -5.09 -16.44
C LEU A 98 -0.07 -6.55 -16.81
N ASP A 99 0.92 -7.42 -16.62
CA ASP A 99 0.72 -8.85 -16.73
C ASP A 99 -0.19 -9.40 -15.61
N LYS A 100 -0.66 -10.64 -15.77
CA LYS A 100 -1.57 -11.28 -14.81
C LYS A 100 -0.96 -11.36 -13.40
N LYS A 101 0.34 -11.62 -13.30
CA LYS A 101 1.07 -11.71 -12.03
C LYS A 101 0.97 -10.38 -11.27
N ASN A 102 1.32 -9.29 -11.92
CA ASN A 102 1.26 -7.94 -11.37
C ASN A 102 -0.17 -7.54 -11.01
N LYS A 103 -1.16 -7.83 -11.87
CA LYS A 103 -2.58 -7.58 -11.56
C LYS A 103 -3.02 -8.31 -10.29
N ILE A 104 -2.70 -9.59 -10.14
CA ILE A 104 -2.98 -10.36 -8.92
C ILE A 104 -2.32 -9.71 -7.70
N LEU A 105 -1.05 -9.34 -7.79
CA LEU A 105 -0.31 -8.70 -6.72
C LEU A 105 -0.90 -7.32 -6.33
N ILE A 106 -1.40 -6.53 -7.28
CA ILE A 106 -2.11 -5.28 -6.98
C ILE A 106 -3.42 -5.57 -6.23
N ILE A 107 -4.22 -6.57 -6.65
CA ILE A 107 -5.44 -6.98 -5.93
C ILE A 107 -5.10 -7.38 -4.48
N GLU A 108 -4.02 -8.14 -4.30
CA GLU A 108 -3.51 -8.50 -2.97
C GLU A 108 -3.11 -7.28 -2.13
N ASN A 109 -2.49 -6.25 -2.74
CA ASN A 109 -2.19 -4.99 -2.06
C ASN A 109 -3.46 -4.24 -1.62
N MET A 110 -4.47 -4.20 -2.50
CA MET A 110 -5.75 -3.54 -2.20
C MET A 110 -6.53 -4.27 -1.11
N GLY A 111 -6.54 -5.60 -1.12
CA GLY A 111 -7.12 -6.45 -0.06
C GLY A 111 -6.24 -6.57 1.20
N GLY A 112 -5.01 -6.06 1.17
CA GLY A 112 -3.99 -6.23 2.20
C GLY A 112 -3.37 -7.63 2.15
N ARG A 113 -2.06 -7.75 2.36
CA ARG A 113 -1.34 -9.04 2.25
C ARG A 113 -1.14 -9.76 3.57
N ASP A 114 -0.97 -9.03 4.65
CA ASP A 114 -0.55 -9.59 5.95
C ASP A 114 -1.71 -9.68 6.95
N ARG A 115 -1.57 -10.53 7.98
CA ARG A 115 -2.43 -10.54 9.17
C ARG A 115 -2.27 -9.25 9.99
N TYR A 116 -1.11 -8.60 9.88
CA TYR A 116 -0.76 -7.38 10.61
C TYR A 116 -1.08 -6.10 9.82
N LEU A 117 -1.05 -6.15 8.49
CA LEU A 117 -1.63 -5.13 7.61
C LEU A 117 -3.16 -5.29 7.61
N LYS A 118 -3.79 -4.92 8.72
CA LYS A 118 -5.25 -5.03 8.94
C LYS A 118 -6.10 -4.19 7.97
N ALA A 119 -5.47 -3.50 7.02
CA ALA A 119 -6.01 -2.39 6.28
C ALA A 119 -5.30 -2.22 4.92
N GLY A 120 -5.60 -3.03 3.90
CA GLY A 120 -5.06 -2.82 2.55
C GLY A 120 -5.51 -1.48 1.92
N GLY A 121 -5.18 -1.27 0.64
CA GLY A 121 -5.58 -0.04 -0.07
C GLY A 121 -7.08 0.23 -0.03
N ALA A 122 -7.91 -0.83 -0.04
CA ALA A 122 -9.36 -0.68 0.07
C ALA A 122 -9.80 -0.04 1.39
N PHE A 123 -9.25 -0.46 2.53
CA PHE A 123 -9.54 0.19 3.82
C PHE A 123 -9.19 1.67 3.78
N LEU A 124 -8.00 2.00 3.26
CA LEU A 124 -7.50 3.36 3.25
C LEU A 124 -8.44 4.25 2.43
N ILE A 125 -8.77 3.85 1.21
CA ILE A 125 -9.64 4.63 0.34
C ILE A 125 -11.05 4.74 0.92
N ILE A 126 -11.65 3.65 1.40
CA ILE A 126 -13.04 3.67 1.90
C ILE A 126 -13.16 4.49 3.19
N THR A 127 -12.20 4.39 4.11
CA THR A 127 -12.33 4.98 5.45
C THR A 127 -11.69 6.36 5.58
N LYS A 128 -10.77 6.75 4.68
CA LYS A 128 -10.03 8.01 4.75
C LYS A 128 -10.32 8.97 3.60
N THR A 129 -11.10 8.56 2.60
CA THR A 129 -11.38 9.38 1.41
C THR A 129 -12.84 9.27 0.98
N PRO A 130 -13.36 10.20 0.16
CA PRO A 130 -14.72 10.11 -0.38
C PRO A 130 -14.83 9.17 -1.61
N TYR A 131 -13.78 8.42 -1.96
CA TYR A 131 -13.69 7.73 -3.26
C TYR A 131 -14.10 6.25 -3.23
N ALA A 132 -14.85 5.80 -2.23
CA ALA A 132 -15.27 4.39 -2.11
C ALA A 132 -16.00 3.87 -3.37
N LYS A 133 -16.90 4.66 -3.95
CA LYS A 133 -17.60 4.30 -5.19
C LYS A 133 -16.64 4.17 -6.39
N ARG A 134 -15.72 5.11 -6.53
CA ARG A 134 -14.72 5.08 -7.62
C ARG A 134 -13.80 3.88 -7.49
N LEU A 135 -13.38 3.53 -6.27
CA LEU A 135 -12.60 2.32 -6.01
C LEU A 135 -13.34 1.07 -6.51
N ASP A 136 -14.64 0.95 -6.26
CA ASP A 136 -15.44 -0.19 -6.71
C ASP A 136 -15.44 -0.31 -8.23
N GLU A 137 -15.70 0.80 -8.93
CA GLU A 137 -15.70 0.86 -10.40
C GLU A 137 -14.34 0.42 -10.98
N ILE A 138 -13.24 0.96 -10.45
CA ILE A 138 -11.87 0.62 -10.87
C ILE A 138 -11.57 -0.86 -10.61
N MET A 139 -11.87 -1.34 -9.40
CA MET A 139 -11.52 -2.70 -9.02
C MET A 139 -12.38 -3.75 -9.72
N GLN A 140 -13.65 -3.46 -10.03
CA GLN A 140 -14.48 -4.34 -10.84
C GLN A 140 -13.88 -4.54 -12.22
N TYR A 141 -13.45 -3.46 -12.88
CA TYR A 141 -12.78 -3.54 -14.18
C TYR A 141 -11.39 -4.19 -14.07
N PHE A 142 -10.59 -3.82 -13.07
CA PHE A 142 -9.23 -4.33 -12.89
C PHE A 142 -9.17 -5.84 -12.60
N MET A 143 -10.21 -6.37 -11.95
CA MET A 143 -10.38 -7.81 -11.72
C MET A 143 -11.02 -8.54 -12.91
N ASP A 144 -11.43 -7.85 -13.98
CA ASP A 144 -12.06 -8.49 -15.14
C ASP A 144 -11.02 -9.07 -16.11
N PHE A 145 -10.34 -10.13 -15.67
CA PHE A 145 -9.46 -10.92 -16.52
C PHE A 145 -9.49 -12.41 -16.17
N TYR A 146 -9.11 -13.23 -17.14
CA TYR A 146 -9.12 -14.68 -17.01
C TYR A 146 -7.74 -15.24 -16.71
N VAL A 147 -7.69 -16.15 -15.74
CA VAL A 147 -6.53 -16.96 -15.41
C VAL A 147 -6.87 -18.42 -15.73
N THR A 148 -6.01 -19.06 -16.51
CA THR A 148 -6.12 -20.42 -17.03
C THR A 148 -5.01 -21.30 -16.48
N GLU A 149 -5.11 -22.61 -16.67
CA GLU A 149 -4.07 -23.57 -16.24
C GLU A 149 -2.75 -23.39 -17.02
N ASP A 150 -2.83 -22.81 -18.23
CA ASP A 150 -1.67 -22.52 -19.07
C ASP A 150 -0.88 -21.29 -18.60
N ASP A 151 -1.43 -20.47 -17.69
CA ASP A 151 -0.78 -19.29 -17.13
C ASP A 151 0.25 -19.63 -16.03
N TYR A 152 0.83 -20.83 -16.08
CA TYR A 152 1.76 -21.33 -15.07
C TYR A 152 3.01 -20.43 -14.96
N ILE A 153 3.27 -19.96 -13.75
CA ILE A 153 4.45 -19.15 -13.42
C ILE A 153 5.43 -20.06 -12.67
N LYS A 154 6.57 -20.35 -13.30
CA LYS A 154 7.61 -21.20 -12.72
C LYS A 154 8.48 -20.43 -11.71
N GLU A 155 7.86 -19.92 -10.66
CA GLU A 155 8.52 -19.17 -9.59
C GLU A 155 8.07 -19.67 -8.21
N PRO A 156 8.95 -19.62 -7.18
CA PRO A 156 8.57 -19.98 -5.82
C PRO A 156 7.35 -19.20 -5.32
N GLY A 157 6.34 -19.91 -4.81
CA GLY A 157 5.09 -19.30 -4.30
C GLY A 157 4.06 -18.96 -5.37
N TRP A 158 4.24 -19.45 -6.60
CA TRP A 158 3.30 -19.30 -7.73
C TRP A 158 2.86 -20.65 -8.31
N ASP A 159 2.76 -21.68 -7.46
CA ASP A 159 2.45 -23.05 -7.88
C ASP A 159 1.05 -23.18 -8.54
N ASP A 160 0.10 -22.34 -8.14
CA ASP A 160 -1.23 -22.23 -8.75
C ASP A 160 -1.66 -20.75 -8.81
N ILE A 161 -1.47 -20.15 -9.99
CA ILE A 161 -1.83 -18.75 -10.26
C ILE A 161 -3.34 -18.52 -10.15
N ARG A 162 -4.16 -19.51 -10.53
CA ARG A 162 -5.62 -19.42 -10.54
C ARG A 162 -6.16 -19.40 -9.11
N ASP A 163 -5.68 -20.30 -8.27
CA ASP A 163 -6.02 -20.30 -6.84
C ASP A 163 -5.56 -19.00 -6.16
N ARG A 164 -4.35 -18.52 -6.47
CA ARG A 164 -3.87 -17.24 -5.94
C ARG A 164 -4.74 -16.05 -6.35
N TYR A 165 -5.11 -15.97 -7.63
CA TYR A 165 -6.05 -14.97 -8.14
C TYR A 165 -7.40 -15.03 -7.40
N ASN A 166 -8.01 -16.21 -7.32
CA ASN A 166 -9.30 -16.40 -6.63
C ASN A 166 -9.22 -15.97 -5.15
N ARG A 167 -8.15 -16.33 -4.44
CA ARG A 167 -7.92 -15.91 -3.05
C ARG A 167 -7.76 -14.41 -2.93
N ALA A 168 -7.03 -13.77 -3.84
CA ALA A 168 -6.84 -12.32 -3.86
C ALA A 168 -8.19 -11.60 -4.04
N VAL A 169 -9.00 -12.02 -5.02
CA VAL A 169 -10.34 -11.46 -5.28
C VAL A 169 -11.28 -11.67 -4.09
N LEU A 170 -11.34 -12.89 -3.54
CA LEU A 170 -12.16 -13.19 -2.36
C LEU A 170 -11.77 -12.32 -1.16
N ARG A 171 -10.46 -12.13 -0.94
CA ARG A 171 -9.95 -11.29 0.14
C ARG A 171 -10.31 -9.82 -0.08
N TYR A 172 -10.07 -9.29 -1.27
CA TYR A 172 -10.46 -7.92 -1.62
C TYR A 172 -11.96 -7.70 -1.38
N ASN A 173 -12.82 -8.56 -1.92
CA ASN A 173 -14.27 -8.46 -1.77
C ASN A 173 -14.72 -8.51 -0.31
N ARG A 174 -14.10 -9.37 0.50
CA ARG A 174 -14.37 -9.43 1.95
C ARG A 174 -14.00 -8.13 2.64
N VAL A 175 -12.86 -7.53 2.30
CA VAL A 175 -12.41 -6.26 2.89
C VAL A 175 -13.30 -5.10 2.44
N TYR A 176 -13.60 -5.01 1.15
CA TYR A 176 -14.49 -4.00 0.60
C TYR A 176 -15.84 -4.03 1.32
N ARG A 177 -16.53 -5.18 1.34
CA ARG A 177 -17.81 -5.33 2.06
C ARG A 177 -17.71 -4.99 3.54
N LYS A 178 -16.65 -5.44 4.22
CA LYS A 178 -16.43 -5.13 5.65
C LYS A 178 -16.51 -3.62 5.91
N TRP A 179 -15.90 -2.81 5.04
CA TRP A 179 -15.78 -1.37 5.26
C TRP A 179 -16.88 -0.53 4.60
N THR A 180 -17.61 -1.07 3.63
CA THR A 180 -18.79 -0.39 3.03
C THR A 180 -20.10 -0.73 3.73
N GLU A 181 -20.27 -1.95 4.26
CA GLU A 181 -21.51 -2.40 4.93
C GLU A 181 -21.47 -2.16 6.44
N ARG A 182 -20.30 -1.85 7.01
CA ARG A 182 -20.15 -1.38 8.40
C ARG A 182 -19.37 -0.06 8.46
N PRO A 183 -19.91 1.07 7.97
CA PRO A 183 -19.16 2.32 7.99
C PRO A 183 -18.93 2.92 9.39
N GLY A 184 -19.38 2.30 10.48
CA GLY A 184 -19.65 3.03 11.74
C GLY A 184 -19.10 2.49 13.07
N ASP A 185 -18.54 1.29 13.18
CA ASP A 185 -18.29 0.70 14.52
C ASP A 185 -16.85 0.84 15.07
N GLU A 186 -15.91 1.42 14.33
CA GLU A 186 -14.52 1.62 14.81
C GLU A 186 -14.04 3.08 14.65
N VAL A 187 -14.97 4.04 14.59
CA VAL A 187 -14.63 5.48 14.67
C VAL A 187 -14.58 5.85 16.15
N TYR A 188 -13.36 6.06 16.66
CA TYR A 188 -12.99 6.53 18.00
C TYR A 188 -13.26 5.57 19.18
N ARG A 189 -12.21 4.80 19.54
CA ARG A 189 -11.75 4.82 20.94
C ARG A 189 -10.39 5.51 20.98
N GLY A 190 -10.44 6.84 20.96
CA GLY A 190 -9.45 7.61 21.68
C GLY A 190 -9.96 7.73 23.11
N GLU A 191 -9.37 6.95 24.01
CA GLU A 191 -9.42 7.07 25.48
C GLU A 191 -8.17 6.29 25.94
N GLU A 192 -7.23 6.76 26.75
CA GLU A 192 -6.89 8.03 27.42
C GLU A 192 -5.38 7.89 27.75
#